data_AF-A0A3D5YG31-F1
#
_entry.id   AF-A0A3D5YG31-F1
#
_cell.length_a   1.000
_cell.length_b   1.000
_cell.length_c   1.000
_cell.angle_alpha   90.00
_cell.angle_beta   90.00
_cell.angle_gamma   90.00
#
_symmetry.space_group_name_H-M   'P 1'
#
loop_
_entity.id
_entity.type
_entity.pdbx_description
1 polymer ?
#
loop_
_entity_poly.entity_id
_entity_poly.type
_entity_poly.pdbx_seq_one_letter_code
_entity_poly.pdbx_strand_id
1 'polypeptide(L)' 'MILLEQNGRKIILDYAHEKQSLSAVLKLANTLKTGKSIGVVRLSPEREDKIYHNIGKSIASLADEFIVYDKID' A
#
# COMPACT_ATOMS: atom_id res chain seq x y z
N MET A 1 6.24 11.05 -1.28
CA MET A 1 5.81 10.66 0.07
C MET A 1 5.42 11.87 0.91
N ILE A 2 4.24 11.83 1.51
CA ILE A 2 3.76 12.78 2.53
C ILE A 2 3.35 11.95 3.77
N LEU A 3 3.76 12.39 4.96
CA LEU A 3 3.33 11.82 6.24
C LEU A 3 2.38 12.82 6.92
N LEU A 4 1.17 12.37 7.23
CA LEU A 4 0.16 13.13 7.95
C LEU A 4 -0.17 12.42 9.27
N GLU A 5 -0.63 13.19 10.25
CA GLU A 5 -1.19 12.65 11.48
C GLU A 5 -2.61 13.20 11.67
N GLN A 6 -3.58 12.30 11.84
CA GLN A 6 -4.98 12.67 11.99
C GLN A 6 -5.69 11.69 12.93
N ASN A 7 -6.37 12.21 13.95
CA ASN A 7 -7.12 11.41 14.94
C ASN A 7 -6.26 10.28 15.57
N GLY A 8 -4.99 10.57 15.87
CA GLY A 8 -4.04 9.59 16.43
C GLY A 8 -3.58 8.51 15.44
N ARG A 9 -3.84 8.69 14.14
CA ARG A 9 -3.40 7.79 13.07
C ARG A 9 -2.36 8.48 12.21
N LYS A 10 -1.30 7.75 11.87
CA LYS A 10 -0.29 8.17 10.89
C LYS A 10 -0.72 7.71 9.51
N ILE A 11 -0.72 8.60 8.53
CA ILE A 11 -1.12 8.33 7.15
C ILE A 11 0.08 8.62 6.25
N ILE A 12 0.51 7.62 5.48
CA ILE A 12 1.56 7.79 4.46
C ILE A 12 0.87 7.82 3.10
N LEU A 13 1.02 8.94 2.39
CA LEU A 13 0.56 9.09 1.01
C LEU A 13 1.77 9.05 0.08
N ASP A 14 1.77 8.13 -0.88
CA ASP A 14 2.85 7.99 -1.85
C ASP A 14 2.34 7.63 -3.25
N TYR A 15 3.09 8.02 -4.29
CA TYR A 15 2.77 7.74 -5.70
C TYR A 15 3.42 6.43 -6.20
N ALA A 16 3.95 5.61 -5.30
CA ALA A 16 4.55 4.31 -5.58
C ALA A 16 3.59 3.39 -6.37
N HIS A 17 4.05 2.93 -7.54
CA HIS A 17 3.32 2.03 -8.44
C HIS A 17 4.15 0.80 -8.84
N GLU A 18 5.33 0.65 -8.25
CA GLU A 18 6.21 -0.49 -8.45
C GLU A 18 6.31 -1.34 -7.18
N LYS A 19 6.51 -2.65 -7.35
CA LYS A 19 6.61 -3.61 -6.24
C LYS A 19 7.62 -3.18 -5.17
N GLN A 20 8.81 -2.71 -5.57
CA GLN A 20 9.87 -2.32 -4.64
C GLN A 20 9.47 -1.07 -3.84
N SER A 21 8.94 -0.06 -4.51
CA SER A 21 8.47 1.19 -3.88
C SER A 21 7.32 0.93 -2.92
N LEU A 22 6.33 0.13 -3.34
CA LEU A 22 5.21 -0.29 -2.47
C LEU A 22 5.71 -1.05 -1.23
N SER A 23 6.68 -1.96 -1.41
CA SER A 23 7.28 -2.71 -0.30
C SER A 23 8.01 -1.79 0.68
N ALA A 24 8.73 -0.78 0.18
CA ALA A 24 9.45 0.18 1.03
C ALA A 24 8.48 1.01 1.87
N VAL A 25 7.38 1.50 1.27
CA VAL A 25 6.34 2.26 1.97
C VAL A 25 5.67 1.43 3.05
N LEU A 26 5.30 0.18 2.77
CA LEU A 26 4.68 -0.70 3.77
C LEU A 26 5.65 -1.07 4.91
N LYS A 27 6.93 -1.29 4.61
CA LYS A 27 7.95 -1.50 5.64
C LYS A 27 8.09 -0.29 6.55
N LEU A 28 8.08 0.92 5.99
CA LEU A 28 8.08 2.15 6.76
C LEU A 28 6.80 2.29 7.61
N ALA A 29 5.63 1.96 7.06
CA ALA A 29 4.40 1.94 7.84
C ALA A 29 4.50 0.98 9.05
N ASN A 30 5.11 -0.20 8.87
CA ASN A 30 5.34 -1.15 9.95
C ASN A 30 6.33 -0.69 11.01
N THR A 31 7.35 0.11 10.67
CA THR A 31 8.26 0.66 11.69
C THR A 31 7.61 1.79 12.48
N LEU A 32 6.65 2.49 11.89
CA LEU A 32 5.95 3.61 12.51
C LEU A 32 4.67 3.21 13.26
N LYS A 33 4.16 1.98 13.06
CA LYS A 33 2.87 1.53 13.61
C LYS A 33 2.93 1.36 15.12
N THR A 34 1.90 1.86 15.79
CA THR A 34 1.62 1.59 17.20
C THR A 34 0.52 0.53 17.38
N GLY A 35 -0.15 0.14 16.29
CA GLY A 35 -1.19 -0.87 16.24
C GLY A 35 -1.12 -1.63 14.93
N LYS A 36 -2.20 -1.60 14.14
CA LYS A 36 -2.26 -2.25 12.82
C LYS A 36 -1.77 -1.33 11.71
N SER A 37 -1.12 -1.90 10.70
CA SER A 37 -0.85 -1.24 9.42
C SER A 37 -1.89 -1.67 8.37
N ILE A 38 -2.44 -0.69 7.65
CA ILE A 38 -3.39 -0.91 6.56
C ILE A 38 -2.76 -0.35 5.28
N GLY A 39 -2.54 -1.21 4.30
CA GLY A 39 -2.09 -0.81 2.97
C GLY A 39 -3.28 -0.57 2.06
N VAL A 40 -3.35 0.60 1.43
CA VAL A 40 -4.33 0.88 0.37
C VAL A 40 -3.58 1.24 -0.90
N VAL A 41 -3.81 0.49 -1.97
CA VAL A 41 -3.19 0.76 -3.27
C VAL A 41 -4.25 0.90 -4.34
N ARG A 42 -4.06 1.90 -5.21
CA ARG A 42 -4.73 1.95 -6.50
C ARG A 42 -3.76 1.43 -7.56
N LEU A 43 -4.19 0.45 -8.32
CA LEU A 43 -3.40 -0.11 -9.40
C LEU A 43 -3.91 0.49 -10.73
N SER A 44 -2.99 0.79 -11.66
CA SER A 44 -3.35 1.36 -12.97
C SER A 44 -4.06 0.29 -13.81
N PRO A 45 -5.27 0.53 -14.37
CA PRO A 45 -6.11 -0.45 -15.06
C PRO A 45 -5.50 -1.00 -16.37
N GLU A 46 -4.44 -0.35 -16.87
CA GLU A 46 -3.75 -0.76 -18.10
C GLU A 46 -2.75 -1.91 -17.89
N ARG A 47 -2.62 -2.43 -16.66
CA ARG A 47 -1.71 -3.52 -16.34
C ARG A 47 -2.41 -4.88 -16.41
N GLU A 48 -1.72 -5.88 -16.90
CA GLU A 48 -2.21 -7.25 -16.93
C GLU A 48 -2.48 -7.81 -15.52
N ASP A 49 -3.55 -8.60 -15.37
CA ASP A 49 -3.94 -9.26 -14.11
C ASP A 49 -2.79 -10.02 -13.42
N LYS A 50 -1.88 -10.61 -14.21
CA LYS A 50 -0.70 -11.31 -13.70
C LYS A 50 0.21 -10.39 -12.89
N ILE A 51 0.33 -9.12 -13.29
CA ILE A 51 1.13 -8.12 -12.59
C ILE A 51 0.47 -7.79 -11.24
N TYR A 52 -0.86 -7.65 -11.19
CA TYR A 52 -1.56 -7.42 -9.93
C TYR A 52 -1.46 -8.60 -8.98
N HIS A 53 -1.64 -9.82 -9.47
CA HIS A 53 -1.50 -11.02 -8.64
C HIS A 53 -0.09 -11.09 -8.02
N ASN A 54 0.94 -10.82 -8.83
CA ASN A 54 2.32 -10.83 -8.35
C ASN A 54 2.61 -9.69 -7.36
N ILE A 55 2.12 -8.48 -7.61
CA ILE A 55 2.26 -7.34 -6.69
C ILE A 55 1.55 -7.66 -5.38
N GLY A 56 0.26 -8.01 -5.43
CA GLY A 56 -0.57 -8.37 -4.29
C GLY A 56 0.06 -9.49 -3.45
N LYS A 57 0.47 -10.60 -4.07
CA LYS A 57 1.17 -11.69 -3.37
C LYS A 57 2.47 -11.24 -2.70
N SER A 58 3.18 -10.30 -3.30
CA SER A 58 4.46 -9.81 -2.78
C SER A 58 4.33 -8.85 -1.62
N ILE A 59 3.24 -8.07 -1.56
CA ILE A 59 3.09 -6.96 -0.62
C ILE A 59 2.00 -7.18 0.42
N ALA A 60 1.05 -8.07 0.19
CA ALA A 60 -0.04 -8.35 1.13
C ALA A 60 0.47 -8.87 2.48
N SER A 61 1.58 -9.62 2.50
CA SER A 61 2.21 -10.09 3.74
C SER A 61 2.94 -9.01 4.53
N LEU A 62 3.08 -7.80 3.97
CA LEU A 62 3.77 -6.68 4.59
C LEU A 62 2.81 -5.74 5.34
N ALA A 63 1.50 -6.00 5.35
CA ALA A 63 0.53 -5.23 6.12
C ALA A 63 -0.38 -6.17 6.90
N ASP A 64 -0.95 -5.69 8.00
CA ASP A 64 -1.96 -6.47 8.74
C ASP A 64 -3.27 -6.57 7.95
N GLU A 65 -3.55 -5.55 7.13
CA GLU A 65 -4.65 -5.52 6.17
C GLU A 65 -4.20 -4.85 4.87
N PHE A 66 -4.66 -5.38 3.74
CA PHE A 66 -4.30 -4.87 2.41
C PHE A 66 -5.53 -4.74 1.53
N ILE A 67 -5.78 -3.53 1.06
CA ILE A 67 -6.95 -3.16 0.25
C ILE A 67 -6.44 -2.73 -1.13
N VAL A 68 -6.93 -3.41 -2.16
CA VAL A 68 -6.77 -2.98 -3.54
C VAL A 68 -8.02 -2.18 -3.90
N TYR A 69 -7.83 -0.88 -4.13
CA TYR A 69 -8.89 -0.01 -4.60
C TYR A 69 -8.85 0.05 -6.13
N ASP A 70 -9.79 -0.66 -6.74
CA ASP A 70 -10.07 -0.52 -8.16
C ASP A 70 -11.15 0.55 -8.32
N LYS A 71 -10.82 1.63 -9.02
CA LYS A 71 -11.79 2.70 -9.29
C LYS A 71 -12.50 2.30 -10.58
N ILE A 72 -13.64 1.63 -10.44
CA ILE A 72 -14.61 1.49 -11.52
C ILE A 72 -15.11 2.92 -11.78
N ASP A 73 -14.57 3.56 -12.81
CA ASP A 73 -15.20 4.73 -13.43
C ASP A 73 -16.28 4.24 -14.40
#